data_AF-A0A7Y5QFU9-F1
#
_entry.id   AF-A0A7Y5QFU9-F1
#
_cell.length_a   1.000
_cell.length_b   1.000
_cell.length_c   1.000
_cell.angle_alpha   90.00
_cell.angle_beta   90.00
_cell.angle_gamma   90.00
#
_symmetry.space_group_name_H-M   'P 1'
#
loop_
_entity.id
_entity.type
_entity.pdbx_description
1 polymer ?
#
loop_
_entity_poly.entity_id
_entity_poly.type
_entity_poly.pdbx_seq_one_letter_code
_entity_poly.pdbx_strand_id
1 'polypeptide(L)'
;MTALMQAVNANDAARVRALIAQGVNINEYDSAGDAPLVMAAYQGHAEIVKLLLEAGADLTVVDPGMKATALHAASYAGRTEAARLLVEAGIDIDRQGPYNGYTALHDAIWQNNIDTAKVLIEGGASLHLKNHDGQTPLDFARAKHRDEIARMIEAKLKG
;
A
#
# COMPACT_ATOMS: atom_id res chain seq x y z
N MET A 1 15.21 8.42 12.74
CA MET A 1 15.55 7.68 11.52
C MET A 1 16.70 6.69 11.74
N THR A 2 16.43 5.37 11.64
CA THR A 2 17.43 4.30 11.74
C THR A 2 18.34 4.26 10.49
N ALA A 3 19.45 3.51 10.54
CA ALA A 3 20.34 3.36 9.38
C ALA A 3 19.63 2.72 8.16
N LEU A 4 18.72 1.78 8.41
CA LEU A 4 17.87 1.19 7.37
C LEU A 4 16.93 2.24 6.77
N MET A 5 16.26 3.02 7.61
CA MET A 5 15.34 4.07 7.15
C MET A 5 16.05 5.17 6.34
N GLN A 6 17.28 5.53 6.70
CA GLN A 6 18.09 6.46 5.91
C GLN A 6 18.38 5.89 4.51
N ALA A 7 18.71 4.60 4.43
CA ALA A 7 18.95 3.93 3.15
C ALA A 7 17.67 3.80 2.31
N VAL A 8 16.53 3.46 2.95
CA VAL A 8 15.21 3.43 2.32
C VAL A 8 14.87 4.81 1.75
N ASN A 9 14.95 5.87 2.56
CA ASN A 9 14.62 7.24 2.16
C ASN A 9 15.56 7.79 1.07
N ALA A 10 16.80 7.31 1.00
CA ALA A 10 17.74 7.65 -0.06
C ALA A 10 17.57 6.81 -1.34
N ASN A 11 16.64 5.86 -1.36
CA ASN A 11 16.49 4.83 -2.39
C ASN A 11 17.79 4.05 -2.68
N ASP A 12 18.60 3.79 -1.64
CA ASP A 12 19.87 3.08 -1.74
C ASP A 12 19.67 1.57 -1.51
N ALA A 13 19.23 0.87 -2.56
CA ALA A 13 18.96 -0.57 -2.51
C ALA A 13 20.21 -1.41 -2.14
N ALA A 14 21.41 -0.97 -2.53
CA ALA A 14 22.65 -1.66 -2.21
C ALA A 14 22.93 -1.60 -0.70
N ARG A 15 22.74 -0.42 -0.09
CA ARG A 15 22.87 -0.26 1.36
C ARG A 15 21.76 -0.99 2.12
N VAL A 16 20.53 -1.00 1.62
CA VAL A 16 19.44 -1.81 2.19
C VAL A 16 19.83 -3.29 2.20
N ARG A 17 20.30 -3.85 1.08
CA ARG A 17 20.80 -5.25 1.01
C ARG A 17 21.89 -5.52 2.03
N ALA A 18 22.88 -4.64 2.14
CA ALA A 18 23.98 -4.79 3.09
C ALA A 18 23.51 -4.79 4.55
N LEU A 19 22.58 -3.89 4.91
CA LEU A 19 22.02 -3.81 6.25
C LEU A 19 21.17 -5.04 6.60
N ILE A 20 20.36 -5.53 5.66
CA ILE A 20 19.60 -6.78 5.84
C ILE A 20 20.56 -7.95 6.11
N ALA A 21 21.65 -8.07 5.34
CA ALA A 21 22.66 -9.11 5.53
C ALA A 21 23.39 -9.02 6.88
N GLN A 22 23.44 -7.83 7.50
CA GLN A 22 23.97 -7.63 8.86
C GLN A 22 22.99 -8.03 9.97
N GLY A 23 21.76 -8.42 9.62
CA GLY A 23 20.75 -8.83 10.59
C GLY A 23 20.13 -7.68 11.37
N VAL A 24 20.10 -6.46 10.80
CA VAL A 24 19.35 -5.35 11.41
C VAL A 24 17.87 -5.71 11.51
N ASN A 25 17.19 -5.18 12.52
CA ASN A 25 15.74 -5.35 12.63
C ASN A 25 15.03 -4.57 11.51
N ILE A 26 14.55 -5.27 10.50
CA ILE A 26 13.88 -4.68 9.32
C ILE A 26 12.50 -4.08 9.61
N ASN A 27 11.93 -4.40 10.78
CA ASN A 27 10.62 -3.91 11.22
C ASN A 27 10.74 -2.82 12.30
N GLU A 28 11.95 -2.34 12.59
CA GLU A 28 12.16 -1.30 13.60
C GLU A 28 11.59 0.04 13.12
N TYR A 29 10.61 0.54 13.86
CA TYR A 29 10.08 1.88 13.70
C TYR A 29 11.12 2.91 14.11
N ASP A 30 11.14 4.04 13.41
CA ASP A 30 11.97 5.16 13.84
C ASP A 30 11.29 6.03 14.92
N SER A 31 11.98 7.07 15.39
CA SER A 31 11.47 7.98 16.43
C SER A 31 10.20 8.75 16.05
N ALA A 32 9.87 8.85 14.76
CA ALA A 32 8.61 9.42 14.26
C ALA A 32 7.50 8.35 14.13
N GLY A 33 7.82 7.07 14.38
CA GLY A 33 6.93 5.95 14.18
C GLY A 33 6.96 5.41 12.74
N ASP A 34 7.89 5.85 11.90
CA ASP A 34 7.86 5.42 10.50
C ASP A 34 8.39 3.99 10.36
N ALA A 35 7.73 3.16 9.55
CA ALA A 35 8.13 1.79 9.25
C ALA A 35 8.85 1.67 7.88
N PRO A 36 9.96 0.90 7.77
CA PRO A 36 10.72 0.77 6.52
C PRO A 36 9.89 0.37 5.30
N LEU A 37 9.03 -0.65 5.45
CA LEU A 37 8.19 -1.14 4.36
C LEU A 37 7.14 -0.10 3.93
N VAL A 38 6.54 0.61 4.88
CA VAL A 38 5.51 1.63 4.60
C VAL A 38 6.14 2.83 3.90
N MET A 39 7.31 3.28 4.36
CA MET A 39 8.07 4.35 3.72
C MET A 39 8.47 3.99 2.28
N ALA A 40 9.05 2.80 2.06
CA ALA A 40 9.43 2.34 0.73
C ALA A 40 8.21 2.25 -0.22
N ALA A 41 7.08 1.78 0.29
CA ALA A 41 5.83 1.67 -0.45
C ALA A 41 5.25 3.05 -0.83
N TYR A 42 5.23 4.01 0.10
CA TYR A 42 4.79 5.38 -0.15
C TYR A 42 5.65 6.09 -1.21
N GLN A 43 6.98 5.95 -1.09
CA GLN A 43 7.93 6.58 -2.01
C GLN A 43 8.02 5.85 -3.36
N GLY A 44 7.50 4.62 -3.45
CA GLY A 44 7.47 3.83 -4.68
C GLY A 44 8.81 3.18 -5.02
N HIS A 45 9.65 2.93 -4.02
CA HIS A 45 10.94 2.28 -4.18
C HIS A 45 10.75 0.76 -4.34
N ALA A 46 10.23 0.34 -5.48
CA ALA A 46 9.80 -1.04 -5.73
C ALA A 46 10.90 -2.08 -5.47
N GLU A 47 12.16 -1.79 -5.83
CA GLU A 47 13.29 -2.69 -5.52
C GLU A 47 13.49 -2.85 -4.01
N ILE A 48 13.36 -1.77 -3.24
CA ILE A 48 13.48 -1.80 -1.78
C ILE A 48 12.28 -2.49 -1.15
N VAL A 49 11.07 -2.28 -1.67
CA VAL A 49 9.88 -3.03 -1.25
C VAL A 49 10.12 -4.52 -1.44
N LYS A 50 10.56 -4.94 -2.64
CA LYS A 50 10.88 -6.34 -2.93
C LYS A 50 11.92 -6.91 -1.96
N LEU A 51 12.99 -6.16 -1.69
CA LEU A 51 14.04 -6.55 -0.75
C LEU A 51 13.53 -6.78 0.68
N LEU A 52 12.70 -5.87 1.17
CA LEU A 52 12.13 -5.97 2.51
C LEU A 52 11.17 -7.16 2.58
N LEU A 53 10.38 -7.41 1.54
CA LEU A 53 9.49 -8.57 1.44
C LEU A 53 10.26 -9.90 1.42
N GLU A 54 11.32 -10.00 0.62
CA GLU A 54 12.21 -11.16 0.56
C GLU A 54 12.91 -11.43 1.91
N ALA A 55 13.14 -10.38 2.70
CA ALA A 55 13.69 -10.47 4.05
C ALA A 55 12.66 -10.80 5.15
N GLY A 56 11.38 -10.95 4.79
CA GLY A 56 10.31 -11.28 5.74
C GLY A 56 9.78 -10.08 6.53
N ALA A 57 9.71 -8.89 5.90
CA ALA A 57 9.08 -7.72 6.52
C ALA A 57 7.63 -8.01 6.96
N ASP A 58 7.24 -7.46 8.10
CA ASP A 58 5.91 -7.66 8.67
C ASP A 58 4.86 -6.88 7.87
N LEU A 59 3.94 -7.62 7.25
CA LEU A 59 2.84 -7.09 6.44
C LEU A 59 1.68 -6.51 7.25
N THR A 60 1.65 -6.76 8.56
CA THR A 60 0.56 -6.32 9.45
C THR A 60 0.80 -4.91 10.02
N VAL A 61 1.99 -4.36 9.79
CA VAL A 61 2.42 -3.05 10.28
C VAL A 61 1.46 -1.95 9.84
N VAL A 62 1.00 -1.18 10.82
CA VAL A 62 0.35 0.11 10.63
C VAL A 62 1.32 1.18 11.12
N ASP A 63 1.76 2.03 10.21
CA ASP A 63 2.63 3.16 10.51
C ASP A 63 1.85 4.22 11.30
N PRO A 64 2.23 4.58 12.55
CA PRO A 64 1.52 5.59 13.32
C PRO A 64 1.60 7.01 12.75
N GLY A 65 2.66 7.33 11.99
CA GLY A 65 2.84 8.64 11.36
C GLY A 65 1.93 8.82 10.16
N MET A 66 1.96 7.87 9.23
CA MET A 66 1.11 7.84 8.03
C MET A 66 -0.30 7.31 8.28
N LYS A 67 -0.49 6.60 9.40
CA LYS A 67 -1.74 5.92 9.76
C LYS A 67 -2.21 4.95 8.69
N ALA A 68 -1.26 4.24 8.10
CA ALA A 68 -1.46 3.45 6.90
C ALA A 68 -0.66 2.14 6.99
N THR A 69 -1.15 1.10 6.32
CA THR A 69 -0.27 -0.03 5.97
C THR A 69 0.52 0.31 4.71
N ALA A 70 1.50 -0.54 4.37
CA ALA A 70 2.27 -0.37 3.14
C ALA A 70 1.37 -0.32 1.90
N LEU A 71 0.30 -1.13 1.84
CA LEU A 71 -0.61 -1.13 0.70
C LEU A 71 -1.46 0.13 0.62
N HIS A 72 -1.95 0.67 1.74
CA HIS A 72 -2.64 1.97 1.77
C HIS A 72 -1.70 3.07 1.27
N ALA A 73 -0.46 3.09 1.78
CA ALA A 73 0.52 4.10 1.41
C ALA A 73 0.88 4.07 -0.09
N ALA A 74 1.12 2.87 -0.66
CA ALA A 74 1.35 2.70 -2.10
C ALA A 74 0.11 3.10 -2.92
N SER A 75 -1.08 2.74 -2.45
CA SER A 75 -2.34 2.99 -3.17
C SER A 75 -2.71 4.46 -3.20
N TYR A 76 -2.55 5.16 -2.08
CA TYR A 76 -2.72 6.61 -2.00
C TYR A 76 -1.69 7.36 -2.85
N ALA A 77 -0.42 6.96 -2.81
CA ALA A 77 0.64 7.61 -3.56
C ALA A 77 0.74 7.17 -5.05
N GLY A 78 -0.12 6.26 -5.50
CA GLY A 78 -0.16 5.78 -6.89
C GLY A 78 1.05 4.96 -7.30
N ARG A 79 1.68 4.27 -6.35
CA ARG A 79 2.89 3.47 -6.56
C ARG A 79 2.51 2.07 -7.02
N THR A 80 2.03 1.97 -8.26
CA THR A 80 1.47 0.73 -8.83
C THR A 80 2.36 -0.50 -8.66
N GLU A 81 3.67 -0.39 -8.91
CA GLU A 81 4.56 -1.55 -8.80
C GLU A 81 4.80 -1.97 -7.34
N ALA A 82 4.89 -1.01 -6.41
CA ALA A 82 4.96 -1.32 -4.99
C ALA A 82 3.67 -2.00 -4.52
N ALA A 83 2.50 -1.51 -4.95
CA ALA A 83 1.21 -2.12 -4.65
C ALA A 83 1.12 -3.55 -5.21
N ARG A 84 1.59 -3.78 -6.44
CA ARG A 84 1.65 -5.13 -7.06
C ARG A 84 2.48 -6.09 -6.22
N LEU A 85 3.71 -5.71 -5.86
CA LEU A 85 4.60 -6.54 -5.04
C LEU A 85 3.99 -6.89 -3.69
N LEU A 86 3.31 -5.92 -3.04
CA LEU A 86 2.65 -6.14 -1.75
C LEU A 86 1.48 -7.13 -1.87
N VAL A 87 0.66 -6.99 -2.91
CA VAL A 87 -0.45 -7.92 -3.20
C VAL A 87 0.08 -9.33 -3.49
N GLU A 88 1.12 -9.46 -4.31
CA GLU A 88 1.77 -10.74 -4.62
C GLU A 88 2.40 -11.40 -3.38
N ALA A 89 2.88 -10.59 -2.43
CA ALA A 89 3.40 -11.07 -1.15
C ALA A 89 2.30 -11.50 -0.15
N GLY A 90 1.01 -11.38 -0.51
CA GLY A 90 -0.10 -11.81 0.32
C GLY A 90 -0.44 -10.87 1.47
N ILE A 91 -0.18 -9.56 1.32
CA ILE A 91 -0.69 -8.57 2.27
C ILE A 91 -2.23 -8.65 2.33
N ASP A 92 -2.81 -8.39 3.49
CA ASP A 92 -4.27 -8.27 3.64
C ASP A 92 -4.78 -7.07 2.81
N ILE A 93 -5.23 -7.36 1.58
CA ILE A 93 -5.66 -6.39 0.57
C ILE A 93 -6.89 -5.58 1.00
N ASP A 94 -7.69 -6.17 1.89
CA ASP A 94 -8.98 -5.66 2.33
C ASP A 94 -8.93 -5.06 3.74
N ARG A 95 -7.74 -5.01 4.35
CA ARG A 95 -7.55 -4.36 5.64
C ARG A 95 -8.08 -2.93 5.57
N GLN A 96 -8.98 -2.59 6.49
CA GLN A 96 -9.44 -1.22 6.62
C GLN A 96 -8.45 -0.43 7.46
N GLY A 97 -8.00 0.70 6.92
CA GLY A 97 -7.17 1.66 7.63
C GLY A 97 -7.92 2.29 8.81
N PRO A 98 -7.19 2.86 9.77
CA PRO A 98 -7.78 3.45 10.97
C PRO A 98 -8.62 4.72 10.71
N TYR A 99 -8.53 5.31 9.51
CA TYR A 99 -9.29 6.51 9.12
C TYR A 99 -10.38 6.16 8.12
N ASN A 100 -11.61 6.55 8.44
CA ASN A 100 -12.78 6.43 7.57
C ASN A 100 -13.08 5.01 7.05
N GLY A 101 -12.45 3.97 7.58
CA GLY A 101 -12.66 2.58 7.14
C GLY A 101 -12.27 2.36 5.68
N TYR A 102 -11.33 3.15 5.16
CA TYR A 102 -10.87 2.98 3.78
C TYR A 102 -10.05 1.71 3.66
N THR A 103 -10.28 0.97 2.58
CA THR A 103 -9.32 -0.04 2.10
C THR A 103 -8.34 0.61 1.14
N ALA A 104 -7.28 -0.10 0.76
CA ALA A 104 -6.36 0.34 -0.28
C ALA A 104 -7.07 0.75 -1.59
N LEU A 105 -8.16 0.06 -1.96
CA LEU A 105 -8.94 0.41 -3.15
C LEU A 105 -9.65 1.75 -2.99
N HIS A 106 -10.16 2.09 -1.80
CA HIS A 106 -10.71 3.41 -1.52
C HIS A 106 -9.64 4.51 -1.65
N ASP A 107 -8.42 4.28 -1.17
CA ASP A 107 -7.31 5.24 -1.32
C ASP A 107 -6.95 5.48 -2.79
N ALA A 108 -6.84 4.41 -3.58
CA ALA A 108 -6.58 4.52 -5.02
C ALA A 108 -7.70 5.28 -5.74
N ILE A 109 -8.97 5.06 -5.37
CA ILE A 109 -10.13 5.79 -5.90
C ILE A 109 -10.05 7.28 -5.52
N TRP A 110 -9.78 7.59 -4.25
CA TRP A 110 -9.71 8.97 -3.76
C TRP A 110 -8.72 9.79 -4.60
N GLN A 111 -7.55 9.21 -4.85
CA GLN A 111 -6.46 9.85 -5.58
C GLN A 111 -6.56 9.70 -7.12
N ASN A 112 -7.56 8.95 -7.62
CA ASN A 112 -7.73 8.60 -9.03
C ASN A 112 -6.53 7.85 -9.64
N ASN A 113 -5.88 6.98 -8.86
CA ASN A 113 -4.76 6.16 -9.29
C ASN A 113 -5.26 4.92 -10.04
N ILE A 114 -5.64 5.09 -11.32
CA ILE A 114 -6.29 4.07 -12.16
C ILE A 114 -5.50 2.76 -12.21
N ASP A 115 -4.19 2.83 -12.49
CA ASP A 115 -3.36 1.62 -12.60
C ASP A 115 -3.22 0.87 -11.27
N THR A 116 -3.14 1.60 -10.15
CA THR A 116 -3.10 0.96 -8.84
C THR A 116 -4.46 0.36 -8.48
N ALA A 117 -5.57 1.04 -8.78
CA ALA A 117 -6.91 0.47 -8.63
C ALA A 117 -7.07 -0.80 -9.47
N LYS A 118 -6.52 -0.85 -10.69
CA LYS A 118 -6.51 -2.05 -11.53
C LYS A 118 -5.80 -3.21 -10.85
N VAL A 119 -4.58 -2.99 -10.34
CA VAL A 119 -3.82 -3.99 -9.59
C VAL A 119 -4.63 -4.54 -8.42
N LEU A 120 -5.30 -3.68 -7.65
CA LEU A 120 -6.11 -4.10 -6.50
C LEU A 120 -7.34 -4.92 -6.92
N ILE A 121 -8.06 -4.47 -7.94
CA ILE A 121 -9.26 -5.17 -8.46
C ILE A 121 -8.89 -6.54 -9.05
N GLU A 122 -7.79 -6.62 -9.80
CA GLU A 122 -7.28 -7.87 -10.35
C GLU A 122 -6.71 -8.79 -9.26
N GLY A 123 -6.10 -8.21 -8.22
CA GLY A 123 -5.60 -8.88 -7.03
C GLY A 123 -6.66 -9.37 -6.05
N GLY A 124 -7.94 -9.15 -6.34
CA GLY A 124 -9.05 -9.70 -5.55
C GLY A 124 -9.53 -8.82 -4.40
N ALA A 125 -9.24 -7.52 -4.41
CA ALA A 125 -9.81 -6.58 -3.44
C ALA A 125 -11.35 -6.65 -3.46
N SER A 126 -11.96 -6.69 -2.27
CA SER A 126 -13.41 -6.72 -2.15
C SER A 126 -14.04 -5.45 -2.72
N LEU A 127 -15.03 -5.67 -3.60
CA LEU A 127 -15.81 -4.59 -4.23
C LEU A 127 -17.07 -4.25 -3.42
N HIS A 128 -17.22 -4.84 -2.23
CA HIS A 128 -18.41 -4.71 -1.38
C HIS A 128 -18.13 -4.18 0.03
N LEU A 129 -16.87 -4.10 0.45
CA LEU A 129 -16.51 -3.55 1.75
C LEU A 129 -16.84 -2.07 1.82
N LYS A 130 -17.58 -1.68 2.85
CA LYS A 130 -18.02 -0.30 3.04
C LYS A 130 -17.03 0.47 3.89
N ASN A 131 -16.74 1.70 3.48
CA ASN A 131 -16.10 2.69 4.35
C ASN A 131 -17.03 3.11 5.51
N HIS A 132 -16.54 3.97 6.42
CA HIS A 132 -17.32 4.46 7.57
C HIS A 132 -18.53 5.31 7.16
N ASP A 133 -18.53 5.89 5.96
CA ASP A 133 -19.68 6.60 5.38
C ASP A 133 -20.70 5.64 4.74
N GLY A 134 -20.48 4.33 4.83
CA GLY A 134 -21.36 3.29 4.30
C GLY A 134 -21.24 3.07 2.78
N GLN A 135 -20.22 3.64 2.14
CA GLN A 135 -20.01 3.58 0.70
C GLN A 135 -19.15 2.37 0.33
N THR A 136 -19.60 1.58 -0.65
CA THR A 136 -18.73 0.59 -1.32
C THR A 136 -17.69 1.30 -2.20
N PRO A 137 -16.65 0.59 -2.72
CA PRO A 137 -15.72 1.17 -3.68
C PRO A 137 -16.42 1.77 -4.91
N LEU A 138 -17.49 1.13 -5.41
CA LEU A 138 -18.26 1.66 -6.54
C LEU A 138 -19.02 2.96 -6.16
N ASP A 139 -19.69 2.98 -5.02
CA ASP A 139 -20.40 4.18 -4.52
C ASP A 139 -19.42 5.33 -4.34
N PHE A 140 -18.25 5.04 -3.78
CA PHE A 140 -17.20 6.02 -3.55
C PHE A 140 -16.62 6.55 -4.86
N ALA A 141 -16.33 5.68 -5.83
CA ALA A 141 -15.84 6.07 -7.15
C ALA A 141 -16.82 7.00 -7.86
N ARG A 142 -18.13 6.70 -7.81
CA ARG A 142 -19.18 7.57 -8.37
C ARG A 142 -19.26 8.91 -7.64
N ALA A 143 -19.23 8.90 -6.30
CA ALA A 143 -19.29 10.12 -5.50
C ALA A 143 -18.08 11.04 -5.70
N LYS A 144 -16.93 10.48 -6.11
CA LYS A 144 -15.70 11.21 -6.42
C LYS A 144 -15.48 11.46 -7.92
N HIS A 145 -16.45 11.11 -8.77
CA HIS A 145 -16.39 11.24 -10.23
C HIS A 145 -15.16 10.54 -10.83
N ARG A 146 -14.89 9.30 -10.40
CA ARG A 146 -13.78 8.44 -10.88
C ARG A 146 -14.31 7.44 -11.90
N ASP A 147 -14.81 7.95 -13.01
CA ASP A 147 -15.63 7.20 -13.97
C ASP A 147 -14.91 5.99 -14.59
N GLU A 148 -13.60 6.07 -14.79
CA GLU A 148 -12.81 4.95 -15.30
C GLU A 148 -12.72 3.80 -14.29
N ILE A 149 -12.38 4.11 -13.04
CA ILE A 149 -12.32 3.12 -11.96
C ILE A 149 -13.72 2.54 -11.70
N ALA A 150 -14.77 3.37 -11.73
CA ALA A 150 -16.14 2.90 -11.60
C ALA A 150 -16.51 1.88 -12.70
N ARG A 151 -16.14 2.16 -13.97
CA ARG A 151 -16.34 1.22 -15.08
C ARG A 151 -15.57 -0.09 -14.89
N MET A 152 -14.35 -0.05 -14.36
CA MET A 152 -13.57 -1.26 -14.06
C MET A 152 -14.24 -2.11 -13.00
N ILE A 153 -14.73 -1.50 -11.91
CA ILE A 153 -15.45 -2.19 -10.84
C ILE A 153 -16.75 -2.80 -11.39
N GLU A 154 -17.54 -2.05 -12.16
CA GLU A 154 -18.77 -2.54 -12.78
C GLU A 154 -18.52 -3.72 -13.73
N ALA A 155 -17.44 -3.68 -14.51
CA ALA A 155 -17.05 -4.78 -15.39
C ALA A 155 -16.71 -6.04 -14.57
N LYS A 156 -15.95 -5.88 -13.47
CA LYS A 156 -15.56 -6.98 -12.57
C LYS A 156 -16.75 -7.61 -11.84
N LEU A 157 -17.79 -6.83 -11.51
CA LEU A 157 -19.00 -7.32 -10.86
C LEU A 157 -19.94 -8.10 -11.79
N LYS A 158 -19.81 -7.94 -13.12
CA LYS A 158 -20.67 -8.60 -14.11
C LYS A 158 -20.12 -9.92 -14.65
N GLY A 159 -18.83 -10.17 -14.45
CA GLY A 159 -18.15 -11.40 -14.91
C GLY A 159 -18.09 -12.44 -13.81
#